data_AF-A0A5E4Z4N7-F1
#
_entry.id   AF-A0A5E4Z4N7-F1
#
_cell.length_a   1.000
_cell.length_b   1.000
_cell.length_c   1.000
_cell.angle_alpha   90.00
_cell.angle_beta   90.00
_cell.angle_gamma   90.00
#
_symmetry.space_group_name_H-M   'P 1'
#
loop_
_entity.id
_entity.type
_entity.pdbx_description
1 polymer ?
#
loop_
_entity_poly.entity_id
_entity_poly.type
_entity_poly.pdbx_seq_one_letter_code
_entity_poly.pdbx_strand_id
1 'polypeptide(L)'
;MNPIGIATIGTAPMTHPVANSHPCHRHARFNADLQTVELKAAGKLLSPFAATAVRIREPGLPDHLPLASARNLRDVADQGPAADFAFFREPLRQNVALLGRWGTAAKAGSQSNAWSQFVNDITEHFFKGSRKQRVMDALILSLDVLPARYRADALACLLADGEEGMAAAEEFWEYIGLDRIPDADKDRVRGLIRQYGIGA
;
A
#
# COMPACT_ATOMS: atom_id res chain seq x y z
N MET A 1 -56.13 11.97 -7.54
CA MET A 1 -56.81 10.92 -6.76
C MET A 1 -57.31 9.87 -7.74
N ASN A 2 -57.14 8.59 -7.43
CA ASN A 2 -57.63 7.44 -8.20
C ASN A 2 -59.06 7.07 -7.67
N PRO A 3 -59.80 6.04 -8.15
CA PRO A 3 -59.41 4.93 -9.04
C PRO A 3 -60.48 4.46 -10.08
N ILE A 4 -60.34 3.22 -10.56
CA ILE A 4 -61.31 2.32 -11.28
C ILE A 4 -61.35 2.49 -12.81
N GLY A 5 -61.29 1.44 -13.66
CA GLY A 5 -60.97 0.01 -13.46
C GLY A 5 -62.01 -0.98 -14.03
N ILE A 6 -61.64 -1.79 -15.04
CA ILE A 6 -62.39 -2.93 -15.67
C ILE A 6 -61.47 -3.60 -16.73
N ALA A 7 -61.51 -4.89 -17.09
CA ALA A 7 -61.85 -6.13 -16.38
C ALA A 7 -61.42 -7.39 -17.20
N THR A 8 -60.68 -8.35 -16.58
CA THR A 8 -60.51 -9.78 -17.04
C THR A 8 -59.95 -9.91 -18.50
N ILE A 9 -59.80 -11.01 -19.27
CA ILE A 9 -59.75 -12.50 -19.22
C ILE A 9 -58.57 -12.90 -20.16
N GLY A 10 -57.80 -14.00 -20.09
CA GLY A 10 -57.70 -15.17 -19.20
C GLY A 10 -57.46 -16.49 -20.00
N THR A 11 -57.13 -17.61 -19.33
CA THR A 11 -56.90 -18.99 -19.86
C THR A 11 -55.50 -19.31 -20.41
N ALA A 12 -55.00 -20.51 -20.11
CA ALA A 12 -53.74 -21.09 -20.60
C ALA A 12 -53.98 -22.46 -21.26
N PRO A 13 -52.98 -23.00 -21.98
CA PRO A 13 -52.62 -24.41 -21.76
C PRO A 13 -51.10 -24.65 -21.66
N MET A 14 -50.72 -25.78 -21.05
CA MET A 14 -49.33 -26.24 -20.94
C MET A 14 -48.90 -27.07 -22.16
N THR A 15 -47.60 -27.03 -22.50
CA THR A 15 -46.80 -28.26 -22.70
C THR A 15 -45.30 -27.99 -22.53
N HIS A 16 -44.58 -28.96 -21.96
CA HIS A 16 -43.11 -29.04 -21.85
C HIS A 16 -42.59 -30.15 -22.79
N PRO A 17 -41.27 -30.41 -22.90
CA PRO A 17 -40.13 -29.50 -23.09
C PRO A 17 -39.25 -29.97 -24.28
N VAL A 18 -38.13 -29.28 -24.57
CA VAL A 18 -36.78 -29.90 -24.79
C VAL A 18 -35.72 -28.81 -24.98
N ALA A 19 -34.46 -29.18 -24.71
CA ALA A 19 -33.29 -28.31 -24.58
C ALA A 19 -32.92 -27.46 -25.82
N ASN A 20 -32.28 -26.31 -25.58
CA ASN A 20 -30.82 -26.25 -25.79
C ASN A 20 -30.07 -25.11 -25.07
N SER A 21 -28.82 -25.42 -24.69
CA SER A 21 -27.65 -24.57 -24.39
C SER A 21 -27.84 -23.09 -24.00
N HIS A 22 -27.56 -22.76 -22.73
CA HIS A 22 -27.03 -21.45 -22.32
C HIS A 22 -25.51 -21.55 -22.06
N PRO A 23 -24.64 -20.79 -22.74
CA PRO A 23 -23.20 -20.76 -22.45
C PRO A 23 -22.79 -19.48 -21.70
N CYS A 24 -22.81 -19.49 -20.35
CA CYS A 24 -22.33 -18.38 -19.53
C CYS A 24 -21.39 -18.82 -18.40
N HIS A 25 -20.50 -17.91 -17.98
CA HIS A 25 -19.56 -18.01 -16.86
C HIS A 25 -18.48 -19.11 -16.92
N ARG A 26 -17.43 -18.79 -17.68
CA ARG A 26 -16.03 -19.06 -17.27
C ARG A 26 -15.71 -18.30 -15.97
N HIS A 27 -14.61 -18.64 -15.28
CA HIS A 27 -14.15 -18.12 -13.97
C HIS A 27 -14.84 -18.74 -12.74
N ALA A 28 -14.54 -20.02 -12.48
CA ALA A 28 -14.69 -20.58 -11.14
C ALA A 28 -13.72 -19.89 -10.16
N ARG A 29 -14.17 -19.64 -8.93
CA ARG A 29 -13.40 -18.96 -7.88
C ARG A 29 -12.56 -19.97 -7.10
N PHE A 30 -11.34 -19.61 -6.72
CA PHE A 30 -10.55 -20.35 -5.74
C PHE A 30 -10.36 -19.47 -4.49
N ASN A 31 -11.22 -19.69 -3.49
CA ASN A 31 -11.00 -19.18 -2.14
C ASN A 31 -10.27 -20.27 -1.35
N ALA A 32 -9.06 -19.98 -0.87
CA ALA A 32 -8.40 -20.81 0.13
C ALA A 32 -8.79 -20.28 1.52
N ASP A 33 -9.53 -21.09 2.28
CA ASP A 33 -9.83 -20.79 3.69
C ASP A 33 -8.64 -21.23 4.57
N LEU A 34 -8.24 -20.37 5.51
CA LEU A 34 -6.93 -20.43 6.19
C LEU A 34 -7.00 -20.98 7.63
N GLN A 35 -8.04 -21.74 7.97
CA GLN A 35 -8.34 -22.15 9.36
C GLN A 35 -8.23 -23.65 9.69
N THR A 36 -7.64 -24.49 8.82
CA THR A 36 -7.45 -25.93 9.17
C THR A 36 -6.17 -26.57 8.61
N VAL A 37 -5.00 -26.06 9.01
CA VAL A 37 -3.69 -26.73 8.77
C VAL A 37 -3.08 -27.18 10.10
N GLU A 38 -3.55 -28.32 10.63
CA GLU A 38 -2.92 -28.96 11.79
C GLU A 38 -1.63 -29.67 11.36
N LEU A 39 -0.46 -29.06 11.61
CA LEU A 39 0.86 -29.60 11.24
C LEU A 39 1.26 -30.81 12.11
N LYS A 40 0.70 -31.97 11.77
CA LYS A 40 0.95 -33.22 12.49
C LYS A 40 2.29 -33.85 12.08
N ALA A 41 3.29 -33.68 12.94
CA ALA A 41 4.64 -34.19 12.70
C ALA A 41 4.69 -35.74 12.70
N ALA A 42 4.92 -36.30 11.51
CA ALA A 42 5.47 -37.64 11.30
C ALA A 42 6.72 -37.48 10.41
N GLY A 43 7.81 -38.21 10.61
CA GLY A 43 7.91 -39.57 11.13
C GLY A 43 8.42 -40.45 9.98
N LYS A 44 9.67 -40.94 10.08
CA LYS A 44 10.41 -41.49 8.94
C LYS A 44 9.62 -42.57 8.18
N LEU A 45 9.32 -42.30 6.90
CA LEU A 45 8.90 -43.32 5.94
C LEU A 45 9.97 -43.44 4.84
N LEU A 46 10.62 -44.60 4.79
CA LEU A 46 11.45 -45.00 3.66
C LEU A 46 10.54 -45.39 2.49
N SER A 47 10.54 -44.62 1.41
CA SER A 47 9.83 -45.02 0.19
C SER A 47 10.62 -46.11 -0.54
N PRO A 48 10.00 -47.25 -0.91
CA PRO A 48 10.66 -48.30 -1.70
C PRO A 48 10.76 -47.95 -3.20
N PHE A 49 10.13 -46.85 -3.65
CA PHE A 49 10.17 -46.43 -5.04
C PHE A 49 11.25 -45.37 -5.28
N ALA A 50 12.44 -45.83 -5.65
CA ALA A 50 13.51 -44.99 -6.18
C ALA A 50 13.14 -44.49 -7.59
N ALA A 51 12.51 -43.32 -7.66
CA ALA A 51 12.18 -42.67 -8.93
C ALA A 51 13.43 -42.09 -9.59
N THR A 52 14.14 -42.90 -10.38
CA THR A 52 15.33 -42.48 -11.14
C THR A 52 14.95 -41.47 -12.22
N ALA A 53 15.10 -40.18 -11.91
CA ALA A 53 14.79 -39.07 -12.81
C ALA A 53 15.79 -38.98 -13.98
N VAL A 54 15.56 -39.77 -15.03
CA VAL A 54 16.31 -39.68 -16.29
C VAL A 54 15.99 -38.35 -16.97
N ARG A 55 16.99 -37.46 -17.09
CA ARG A 55 16.85 -36.23 -17.87
C ARG A 55 16.80 -36.55 -19.36
N ILE A 56 15.60 -36.49 -19.94
CA ILE A 56 15.44 -36.39 -21.40
C ILE A 56 16.04 -35.04 -21.82
N ARG A 57 17.01 -35.07 -22.75
CA ARG A 57 17.73 -33.88 -23.22
C ARG A 57 17.16 -33.45 -24.56
N GLU A 58 16.17 -32.57 -24.54
CA GLU A 58 15.69 -31.92 -25.76
C GLU A 58 16.74 -30.94 -26.31
N PRO A 59 17.08 -30.99 -27.61
CA PRO A 59 18.06 -30.09 -28.20
C PRO A 59 17.38 -28.84 -28.79
N GLY A 60 17.34 -27.73 -28.04
CA GLY A 60 17.13 -26.40 -28.63
C GLY A 60 16.11 -25.47 -27.98
N LEU A 61 16.28 -25.13 -26.71
CA LEU A 61 15.88 -23.81 -26.18
C LEU A 61 17.10 -23.12 -25.55
N PRO A 62 17.18 -21.77 -25.56
CA PRO A 62 18.26 -21.07 -24.87
C PRO A 62 18.11 -21.24 -23.35
N ASP A 63 19.21 -21.65 -22.72
CA ASP A 63 19.31 -21.75 -21.27
C ASP A 63 19.27 -20.36 -20.60
N HIS A 64 19.05 -20.34 -19.29
CA HIS A 64 19.00 -19.13 -18.43
C HIS A 64 17.76 -18.23 -18.55
N LEU A 65 16.67 -18.67 -17.91
CA LEU A 65 15.86 -17.72 -17.14
C LEU A 65 16.76 -17.08 -16.05
N PRO A 66 16.76 -15.75 -15.86
CA PRO A 66 17.58 -15.11 -14.84
C PRO A 66 17.01 -15.38 -13.44
N LEU A 67 17.45 -16.48 -12.83
CA LEU A 67 17.29 -16.72 -11.40
C LEU A 67 18.04 -15.62 -10.64
N ALA A 68 17.32 -14.59 -10.20
CA ALA A 68 17.84 -13.52 -9.38
C ALA A 68 18.49 -14.12 -8.13
N SER A 69 19.81 -13.99 -8.03
CA SER A 69 20.58 -14.62 -6.95
C SER A 69 20.10 -14.11 -5.59
N ALA A 70 19.89 -15.01 -4.64
CA ALA A 70 19.48 -14.68 -3.27
C ALA A 70 20.48 -13.76 -2.53
N ARG A 71 21.66 -13.52 -3.11
CA ARG A 71 22.60 -12.49 -2.68
C ARG A 71 22.02 -11.08 -2.84
N ASN A 72 21.35 -10.80 -3.97
CA ASN A 72 20.76 -9.49 -4.28
C ASN A 72 19.57 -9.16 -3.36
N LEU A 73 18.88 -10.17 -2.82
CA LEU A 73 17.79 -9.98 -1.85
C LEU A 73 18.30 -9.47 -0.48
N ARG A 74 19.61 -9.53 -0.19
CA ARG A 74 20.19 -9.00 1.05
C ARG A 74 20.60 -7.53 0.92
N ASP A 75 21.17 -7.13 -0.22
CA ASP A 75 21.53 -5.72 -0.47
C ASP A 75 20.30 -4.78 -0.50
N VAL A 76 19.10 -5.32 -0.77
CA VAL A 76 17.83 -4.58 -0.66
C VAL A 76 17.38 -4.43 0.80
N ALA A 77 17.66 -5.41 1.67
CA ALA A 77 17.13 -5.44 3.03
C ALA A 77 17.76 -4.39 3.98
N ASP A 78 19.01 -3.97 3.72
CA ASP A 78 19.65 -2.86 4.45
C ASP A 78 19.12 -1.48 4.01
N GLN A 79 18.31 -1.40 2.95
CA GLN A 79 17.66 -0.17 2.51
C GLN A 79 16.27 -0.04 3.14
N GLY A 80 16.22 0.54 4.35
CA GLY A 80 14.97 0.79 5.07
C GLY A 80 13.92 1.59 4.26
N PRO A 81 12.64 1.57 4.66
CA PRO A 81 11.45 1.81 3.81
C PRO A 81 11.42 3.14 3.06
N ALA A 82 12.20 4.14 3.50
CA ALA A 82 12.44 5.36 2.72
C ALA A 82 13.03 5.10 1.31
N ALA A 83 13.62 3.93 1.05
CA ALA A 83 14.15 3.54 -0.26
C ALA A 83 13.05 3.25 -1.30
N ASP A 84 11.91 2.67 -0.89
CA ASP A 84 10.75 2.43 -1.76
C ASP A 84 10.14 3.74 -2.32
N PHE A 85 10.49 4.87 -1.69
CA PHE A 85 10.09 6.22 -2.06
C PHE A 85 11.22 7.05 -2.70
N ALA A 86 12.32 6.42 -3.15
CA ALA A 86 13.42 7.10 -3.85
C ALA A 86 12.93 7.95 -5.03
N PHE A 87 11.96 7.44 -5.81
CA PHE A 87 11.33 8.14 -6.94
C PHE A 87 10.66 9.49 -6.59
N PHE A 88 10.29 9.68 -5.32
CA PHE A 88 9.77 10.95 -4.79
C PHE A 88 10.88 11.75 -4.10
N ARG A 89 11.70 11.07 -3.29
CA ARG A 89 12.77 11.67 -2.47
C ARG A 89 13.89 12.30 -3.29
N GLU A 90 14.27 11.71 -4.42
CA GLU A 90 15.35 12.24 -5.26
C GLU A 90 14.93 13.52 -6.01
N PRO A 91 13.78 13.57 -6.73
CA PRO A 91 13.24 14.83 -7.26
C PRO A 91 12.99 15.88 -6.18
N LEU A 92 12.53 15.48 -4.99
CA LEU A 92 12.31 16.39 -3.86
C LEU A 92 13.62 17.01 -3.35
N ARG A 93 14.69 16.21 -3.21
CA ARG A 93 16.04 16.70 -2.85
C ARG A 93 16.59 17.69 -3.87
N GLN A 94 16.32 17.48 -5.15
CA GLN A 94 16.80 18.34 -6.24
C GLN A 94 15.93 19.61 -6.41
N ASN A 95 14.65 19.56 -6.06
CA ASN A 95 13.69 20.63 -6.32
C ASN A 95 13.45 21.52 -5.08
N VAL A 96 14.30 22.54 -4.93
CA VAL A 96 14.22 23.56 -3.87
C VAL A 96 12.86 24.27 -3.84
N ALA A 97 12.18 24.44 -4.99
CA ALA A 97 10.87 25.06 -5.05
C ALA A 97 9.76 24.13 -4.50
N LEU A 98 9.85 22.82 -4.76
CA LEU A 98 8.92 21.83 -4.18
C LEU A 98 9.10 21.73 -2.66
N LEU A 99 10.34 21.72 -2.16
CA LEU A 99 10.64 21.82 -0.72
C LEU A 99 10.15 23.14 -0.11
N GLY A 100 10.29 24.25 -0.83
CA GLY A 100 9.76 25.55 -0.43
C GLY A 100 8.23 25.55 -0.31
N ARG A 101 7.52 24.92 -1.26
CA ARG A 101 6.07 24.72 -1.18
C ARG A 101 5.69 23.83 0.01
N TRP A 102 6.35 22.69 0.20
CA TRP A 102 6.05 21.79 1.32
C TRP A 102 6.24 22.48 2.67
N GLY A 103 7.38 23.14 2.90
CA GLY A 103 7.64 23.87 4.15
C GLY A 103 6.69 25.06 4.39
N THR A 104 6.21 25.71 3.33
CA THR A 104 5.22 26.80 3.42
C THR A 104 3.83 26.26 3.74
N ALA A 105 3.42 25.17 3.09
CA ALA A 105 2.17 24.46 3.34
C ALA A 105 2.11 23.89 4.76
N ALA A 106 3.19 23.25 5.21
CA ALA A 106 3.36 22.77 6.57
C ALA A 106 3.23 23.89 7.61
N LYS A 107 3.87 25.04 7.37
CA LYS A 107 3.75 26.20 8.27
C LYS A 107 2.33 26.81 8.29
N ALA A 108 1.52 26.58 7.27
CA ALA A 108 0.12 27.02 7.21
C ALA A 108 -0.85 26.08 7.95
N GLY A 109 -0.44 24.86 8.31
CA GLY A 109 -1.26 23.86 9.01
C GLY A 109 -2.06 22.94 8.08
N SER A 110 -2.44 21.75 8.58
CA SER A 110 -3.13 20.72 7.78
C SER A 110 -4.48 21.18 7.23
N GLN A 111 -5.23 21.97 7.99
CA GLN A 111 -6.52 22.54 7.59
C GLN A 111 -6.40 23.69 6.55
N SER A 112 -5.20 24.00 6.07
CA SER A 112 -4.98 25.06 5.08
C SER A 112 -5.15 24.58 3.64
N ASN A 113 -5.65 25.47 2.78
CA ASN A 113 -5.68 25.24 1.33
C ASN A 113 -4.27 25.03 0.73
N ALA A 114 -3.22 25.55 1.37
CA ALA A 114 -1.83 25.34 0.94
C ALA A 114 -1.39 23.89 1.18
N TRP A 115 -1.80 23.28 2.29
CA TRP A 115 -1.54 21.88 2.59
C TRP A 115 -2.35 20.93 1.69
N SER A 116 -3.66 21.12 1.59
CA SER A 116 -4.49 20.27 0.72
C SER A 116 -4.09 20.40 -0.76
N GLN A 117 -3.75 21.60 -1.25
CA GLN A 117 -3.19 21.76 -2.59
C GLN A 117 -1.84 21.06 -2.75
N PHE A 118 -0.91 21.19 -1.79
CA PHE A 118 0.39 20.53 -1.86
C PHE A 118 0.25 18.99 -1.92
N VAL A 119 -0.61 18.40 -1.07
CA VAL A 119 -0.88 16.95 -1.06
C VAL A 119 -1.52 16.50 -2.39
N ASN A 120 -2.48 17.27 -2.93
CA ASN A 120 -3.09 16.97 -4.23
C ASN A 120 -2.08 17.07 -5.39
N ASP A 121 -1.25 18.12 -5.41
CA ASP A 121 -0.21 18.34 -6.41
C ASP A 121 0.76 17.15 -6.45
N ILE A 122 1.31 16.71 -5.31
CA ILE A 122 2.22 15.55 -5.31
C ILE A 122 1.49 14.23 -5.61
N THR A 123 0.20 14.12 -5.25
CA THR A 123 -0.59 12.91 -5.56
C THR A 123 -0.72 12.73 -7.07
N GLU A 124 -1.08 13.77 -7.83
CA GLU A 124 -1.18 13.68 -9.29
C GLU A 124 0.17 13.56 -10.00
N HIS A 125 1.25 14.15 -9.47
CA HIS A 125 2.57 14.14 -10.12
C HIS A 125 3.43 12.91 -9.81
N PHE A 126 3.34 12.35 -8.60
CA PHE A 126 4.20 11.24 -8.14
C PHE A 126 3.44 9.97 -7.76
N PHE A 127 2.21 10.08 -7.26
CA PHE A 127 1.46 8.95 -6.69
C PHE A 127 0.16 8.65 -7.45
N LYS A 128 0.09 8.97 -8.74
CA LYS A 128 -1.16 8.94 -9.52
C LYS A 128 -1.85 7.58 -9.47
N GLY A 129 -3.10 7.56 -9.01
CA GLY A 129 -3.89 6.34 -8.81
C GLY A 129 -3.55 5.52 -7.55
N SER A 130 -2.63 5.99 -6.71
CA SER A 130 -2.37 5.41 -5.38
C SER A 130 -3.41 5.85 -4.35
N ARG A 131 -3.45 5.15 -3.21
CA ARG A 131 -4.22 5.57 -2.03
C ARG A 131 -3.49 6.72 -1.31
N LYS A 132 -4.25 7.58 -0.62
CA LYS A 132 -3.72 8.67 0.22
C LYS A 132 -2.65 8.20 1.22
N GLN A 133 -2.82 7.01 1.80
CA GLN A 133 -1.81 6.35 2.66
C GLN A 133 -0.40 6.42 2.07
N ARG A 134 -0.22 5.93 0.83
CA ARG A 134 1.08 5.89 0.13
C ARG A 134 1.73 7.27 -0.05
N VAL A 135 0.93 8.34 -0.03
CA VAL A 135 1.40 9.73 -0.07
C VAL A 135 1.89 10.17 1.31
N MET A 136 1.17 9.81 2.38
CA MET A 136 1.55 10.11 3.75
C MET A 136 2.77 9.31 4.22
N ASP A 137 2.85 8.02 3.87
CA ASP A 137 4.02 7.16 4.07
C ASP A 137 5.28 7.84 3.51
N ALA A 138 5.19 8.29 2.25
CA ALA A 138 6.27 8.96 1.54
C ALA A 138 6.64 10.32 2.17
N LEU A 139 5.67 11.09 2.66
CA LEU A 139 5.90 12.37 3.31
C LEU A 139 6.54 12.21 4.69
N ILE A 140 6.04 11.28 5.52
CA ILE A 140 6.61 10.93 6.81
C ILE A 140 8.07 10.49 6.63
N LEU A 141 8.32 9.49 5.77
CA LEU A 141 9.66 9.01 5.44
C LEU A 141 10.56 10.05 4.75
N SER A 142 10.02 11.22 4.36
CA SER A 142 10.75 12.34 3.75
C SER A 142 10.94 13.57 4.64
N LEU A 143 10.58 13.51 5.91
CA LEU A 143 10.85 14.58 6.88
C LEU A 143 12.35 14.89 7.01
N ASP A 144 13.26 13.94 6.74
CA ASP A 144 14.71 14.18 6.68
C ASP A 144 15.12 15.14 5.55
N VAL A 145 14.37 15.17 4.44
CA VAL A 145 14.67 15.99 3.26
C VAL A 145 14.28 17.46 3.49
N LEU A 146 13.28 17.72 4.34
CA LEU A 146 12.90 19.09 4.69
C LEU A 146 14.05 19.83 5.40
N PRO A 147 14.23 21.14 5.13
CA PRO A 147 15.02 22.02 6.00
C PRO A 147 14.52 21.92 7.44
N ALA A 148 15.43 21.75 8.40
CA ALA A 148 15.12 21.41 9.80
C ALA A 148 14.00 22.28 10.42
N ARG A 149 14.00 23.59 10.14
CA ARG A 149 13.02 24.60 10.57
C ARG A 149 11.55 24.36 10.14
N TYR A 150 11.27 23.36 9.32
CA TYR A 150 9.91 22.99 8.90
C TYR A 150 9.51 21.57 9.34
N ARG A 151 10.42 20.77 9.91
CA ARG A 151 10.17 19.33 10.18
C ARG A 151 9.08 19.12 11.23
N ALA A 152 9.08 19.92 12.29
CA ALA A 152 8.05 19.85 13.33
C ALA A 152 6.69 20.36 12.84
N ASP A 153 6.66 21.38 11.97
CA ASP A 153 5.42 21.87 11.33
C ASP A 153 4.84 20.81 10.37
N ALA A 154 5.70 20.16 9.58
CA ALA A 154 5.29 19.13 8.63
C ALA A 154 4.80 17.86 9.33
N LEU A 155 5.49 17.41 10.38
CA LEU A 155 5.01 16.32 11.24
C LEU A 155 3.69 16.68 11.91
N ALA A 156 3.54 17.90 12.46
CA ALA A 156 2.28 18.35 13.03
C ALA A 156 1.13 18.35 12.01
N CYS A 157 1.39 18.69 10.74
CA CYS A 157 0.40 18.61 9.68
C CYS A 157 0.03 17.17 9.33
N LEU A 158 1.01 16.27 9.22
CA LEU A 158 0.77 14.85 8.90
C LEU A 158 -0.07 14.18 9.99
N LEU A 159 0.29 14.37 11.27
CA LEU A 159 -0.49 13.88 12.41
C LEU A 159 -1.92 14.43 12.44
N ALA A 160 -2.12 15.66 11.95
CA ALA A 160 -3.41 16.34 11.88
C ALA A 160 -4.13 16.21 10.53
N ASP A 161 -3.71 15.30 9.63
CA ASP A 161 -4.34 15.04 8.33
C ASP A 161 -5.28 13.81 8.34
N GLY A 162 -5.86 13.51 9.50
CA GLY A 162 -6.75 12.36 9.68
C GLY A 162 -6.01 11.01 9.78
N GLU A 163 -6.76 9.93 9.58
CA GLU A 163 -6.31 8.57 9.90
C GLU A 163 -5.06 8.14 9.12
N GLU A 164 -4.94 8.49 7.83
CA GLU A 164 -3.80 8.03 7.03
C GLU A 164 -2.46 8.68 7.45
N GLY A 165 -2.51 9.95 7.86
CA GLY A 165 -1.32 10.68 8.32
C GLY A 165 -0.88 10.26 9.72
N MET A 166 -1.84 9.88 10.58
CA MET A 166 -1.56 9.25 11.88
C MET A 166 -0.98 7.84 11.71
N ALA A 167 -1.58 7.00 10.86
CA ALA A 167 -1.10 5.64 10.59
C ALA A 167 0.30 5.61 9.97
N ALA A 168 0.58 6.49 9.00
CA ALA A 168 1.92 6.63 8.43
C ALA A 168 2.96 7.04 9.49
N ALA A 169 2.57 7.91 10.43
CA ALA A 169 3.44 8.31 11.52
C ALA A 169 3.65 7.19 12.53
N GLU A 170 2.64 6.38 12.83
CA GLU A 170 2.73 5.19 13.70
C GLU A 170 3.65 4.12 13.09
N GLU A 171 3.45 3.76 11.82
CA GLU A 171 4.23 2.74 11.11
C GLU A 171 5.72 3.12 10.97
N PHE A 172 6.01 4.39 10.64
CA PHE A 172 7.37 4.80 10.27
C PHE A 172 8.13 5.60 11.34
N TRP A 173 7.58 5.78 12.56
CA TRP A 173 8.27 6.55 13.61
C TRP A 173 9.65 5.98 13.96
N GLU A 174 9.83 4.66 13.93
CA GLU A 174 11.11 4.01 14.27
C GLU A 174 12.28 4.39 13.32
N TYR A 175 11.98 4.72 12.06
CA TYR A 175 12.99 5.12 11.05
C TYR A 175 13.38 6.61 11.13
N ILE A 176 12.60 7.41 11.87
CA ILE A 176 12.71 8.87 11.91
C ILE A 176 13.12 9.32 13.32
N GLY A 177 12.33 8.93 14.32
CA GLY A 177 12.53 9.25 15.73
C GLY A 177 12.73 10.75 16.00
N LEU A 178 13.32 11.04 17.16
CA LEU A 178 13.68 12.41 17.52
C LEU A 178 15.00 12.86 16.85
N ASP A 179 15.84 11.96 16.37
CA ASP A 179 17.18 12.31 15.86
C ASP A 179 17.17 13.01 14.49
N ARG A 180 16.05 12.93 13.76
CA ARG A 180 15.81 13.75 12.55
C ARG A 180 15.19 15.12 12.88
N ILE A 181 14.80 15.39 14.13
CA ILE A 181 14.20 16.64 14.59
C ILE A 181 15.30 17.53 15.22
N PRO A 182 15.39 18.84 14.89
CA PRO A 182 16.34 19.74 15.55
C PRO A 182 16.02 19.89 17.04
N ASP A 183 17.05 20.04 17.90
CA ASP A 183 16.88 20.01 19.36
C ASP A 183 15.85 21.02 19.90
N ALA A 184 15.76 22.20 19.30
CA ALA A 184 14.78 23.24 19.66
C ALA A 184 13.30 22.81 19.48
N ASP A 185 13.02 21.84 18.61
CA ASP A 185 11.68 21.30 18.38
C ASP A 185 11.45 19.94 19.08
N LYS A 186 12.47 19.30 19.68
CA LYS A 186 12.34 17.92 20.21
C LYS A 186 11.26 17.81 21.29
N ASP A 187 11.11 18.80 22.18
CA ASP A 187 10.07 18.77 23.21
C ASP A 187 8.66 19.08 22.66
N ARG A 188 8.56 19.92 21.63
CA ARG A 188 7.32 20.12 20.86
C ARG A 188 6.88 18.81 20.19
N VAL A 189 7.81 18.09 19.56
CA VAL A 189 7.54 16.81 18.91
C VAL A 189 7.23 15.71 19.93
N ARG A 190 7.91 15.65 21.08
CA ARG A 190 7.52 14.76 22.19
C ARG A 190 6.08 15.04 22.67
N GLY A 191 5.66 16.31 22.69
CA GLY A 191 4.28 16.71 22.98
C GLY A 191 3.29 16.15 21.95
N LEU A 192 3.58 16.33 20.65
CA LEU A 192 2.75 15.80 19.55
C LEU A 192 2.67 14.27 19.59
N ILE A 193 3.80 13.57 19.67
CA ILE A 193 3.85 12.09 19.69
C ILE A 193 3.02 11.53 20.85
N ARG A 194 3.06 12.16 22.05
CA ARG A 194 2.19 11.81 23.18
C ARG A 194 0.72 12.15 22.96
N GLN A 195 0.41 13.28 22.31
CA GLN A 195 -0.96 13.70 22.01
C GLN A 195 -1.64 12.74 21.01
N TYR A 196 -0.90 12.21 20.06
CA TYR A 196 -1.38 11.29 19.02
C TYR A 196 -1.11 9.80 19.33
N GLY A 197 -0.56 9.47 20.50
CA GLY A 197 -0.41 8.09 21.00
C GLY A 197 0.68 7.24 20.33
N ILE A 198 1.59 7.84 19.56
CA ILE A 198 2.54 7.11 18.71
C ILE A 198 3.73 6.57 19.52
N GLY A 199 4.11 5.31 19.27
CA GLY A 199 5.27 4.66 19.87
C GLY A 199 5.16 4.46 21.39
N ALA A 200 3.97 4.06 21.84
CA ALA A 200 3.64 3.76 23.25
C ALA A 200 3.92 2.29 23.63
#